data_AF-A0A2D8K2N5-F1
#
_entry.id   AF-A0A2D8K2N5-F1
#
_cell.length_a   1.000
_cell.length_b   1.000
_cell.length_c   1.000
_cell.angle_alpha   90.00
_cell.angle_beta   90.00
_cell.angle_gamma   90.00
#
_symmetry.space_group_name_H-M   'P 1'
#
loop_
_entity.id
_entity.type
_entity.pdbx_description
1 polymer ?
#
loop_
_entity_poly.entity_id
_entity_poly.type
_entity_poly.pdbx_seq_one_letter_code
_entity_poly.pdbx_strand_id
1 'polypeptide(L)' 'TIGQYLQPTRKHHRVVSFVTPDEFKSYETVAYTKGFLMVSSSPLTRSSHHAGEDFARLRENRAKKLAQLAAE' A
#
# COMPACT_ATOMS: atom_id res chain seq x y z
N THR A 1 1.75 -1.72 2.57
CA THR A 1 0.27 -1.64 2.68
C THR A 1 -0.06 -0.49 3.61
N ILE A 2 -1.14 0.25 3.35
CA ILE A 2 -1.63 1.36 4.17
C ILE A 2 -3.13 1.16 4.35
N GLY A 3 -3.60 1.08 5.60
CA GLY A 3 -5.01 0.80 5.89
C GLY A 3 -5.52 1.56 7.11
N GLN A 4 -6.84 1.69 7.23
CA GLN A 4 -7.46 2.39 8.35
C GLN A 4 -7.34 1.56 9.63
N TYR A 5 -6.92 2.21 10.71
CA TYR A 5 -7.06 1.65 12.04
C TYR A 5 -8.54 1.54 12.42
N LEU A 6 -9.02 0.33 12.67
CA LEU A 6 -10.32 0.06 13.26
C LEU A 6 -10.11 -0.45 14.67
N GLN A 7 -10.61 0.32 15.65
CA GLN A 7 -10.52 -0.03 17.05
C GLN A 7 -11.29 -1.34 17.32
N PRO A 8 -10.64 -2.42 17.77
CA PRO A 8 -11.33 -3.70 17.98
C PRO A 8 -12.36 -3.64 19.11
N THR A 9 -12.02 -2.93 20.19
CA THR A 9 -12.88 -2.76 21.38
C THR A 9 -12.60 -1.41 22.04
N ARG A 10 -13.50 -0.92 22.88
CA ARG A 10 -13.33 0.34 23.64
C ARG A 10 -12.06 0.44 24.51
N LYS A 11 -11.46 -0.69 24.90
CA LYS A 11 -10.19 -0.74 25.67
C LYS A 11 -8.93 -0.47 24.84
N HIS A 12 -9.01 -0.57 23.51
CA HIS A 12 -7.87 -0.30 22.62
C HIS A 12 -7.74 1.20 22.36
N HIS A 13 -6.64 1.62 21.74
CA HIS A 13 -6.43 3.01 21.34
C HIS A 13 -7.65 3.54 20.57
N ARG A 14 -8.05 4.80 20.84
CA ARG A 14 -9.22 5.38 20.17
C ARG A 14 -8.87 5.70 18.71
N VAL A 15 -9.85 5.58 17.82
CA VAL A 15 -9.72 6.14 16.47
C VAL A 15 -9.64 7.67 16.61
N VAL A 16 -8.57 8.26 16.10
CA VAL A 16 -8.37 9.72 16.11
C VAL A 16 -9.07 10.37 14.92
N SER A 17 -9.00 9.73 13.74
CA SER A 17 -9.67 10.17 12.53
C SER A 17 -9.96 8.98 11.61
N PHE A 18 -10.97 9.16 10.74
CA PHE A 18 -11.23 8.29 9.61
C PHE A 18 -10.67 8.96 8.35
N VAL A 19 -9.64 8.34 7.78
CA VAL A 19 -8.97 8.84 6.58
C VAL A 19 -9.86 8.64 5.36
N THR A 20 -9.97 9.67 4.52
CA THR A 20 -10.79 9.63 3.31
C THR A 20 -10.13 8.81 2.20
N PRO A 21 -10.89 8.27 1.24
CA PRO A 21 -10.33 7.58 0.08
C PRO A 21 -9.30 8.40 -0.71
N ASP A 22 -9.51 9.72 -0.82
CA ASP A 22 -8.58 10.63 -1.53
C ASP A 22 -7.25 10.82 -0.78
N GLU A 23 -7.27 10.83 0.54
CA GLU A 23 -6.05 10.83 1.35
C GLU A 23 -5.26 9.51 1.17
N PHE A 24 -5.95 8.35 1.14
CA PHE A 24 -5.29 7.07 0.84
C PHE A 24 -4.64 7.06 -0.55
N LYS A 25 -5.29 7.66 -1.56
CA LYS A 25 -4.73 7.84 -2.91
C LYS A 25 -3.51 8.76 -2.90
N SER A 26 -3.53 9.78 -2.06
CA SER A 26 -2.39 10.68 -1.86
C SER A 26 -1.20 9.94 -1.24
N TYR A 27 -1.44 9.07 -0.25
CA TYR A 27 -0.39 8.24 0.35
C TYR A 27 0.19 7.23 -0.64
N GLU A 28 -0.66 6.62 -1.48
CA GLU A 28 -0.24 5.74 -2.57
C GLU A 28 0.70 6.47 -3.55
N THR A 29 0.30 7.67 -3.98
CA THR A 29 1.11 8.51 -4.86
C THR A 29 2.47 8.80 -4.25
N VAL A 30 2.51 9.24 -2.99
CA VAL A 30 3.75 9.51 -2.25
C VAL A 30 4.62 8.26 -2.14
N ALA A 31 4.04 7.08 -1.90
CA ALA A 31 4.79 5.83 -1.83
C ALA A 31 5.42 5.46 -3.18
N TYR A 32 4.69 5.61 -4.29
CA TYR A 32 5.28 5.41 -5.61
C TYR A 32 6.39 6.42 -5.91
N THR A 33 6.24 7.69 -5.54
CA THR A 33 7.31 8.70 -5.65
C THR A 33 8.55 8.31 -4.84
N LYS A 34 8.38 7.65 -3.69
CA LYS A 34 9.49 7.12 -2.88
C LYS A 34 10.15 5.86 -3.47
N GLY A 35 9.64 5.33 -4.57
CA GLY A 35 10.23 4.20 -5.30
C GLY A 35 9.73 2.82 -4.87
N PHE A 36 8.65 2.73 -4.07
CA PHE A 36 7.99 1.45 -3.85
C PHE A 36 7.45 0.91 -5.19
N LEU A 37 7.66 -0.37 -5.45
CA LEU A 37 7.30 -1.00 -6.73
C LEU A 37 5.88 -1.58 -6.73
N MET A 38 5.22 -1.60 -5.58
CA MET A 38 3.84 -2.03 -5.39
C MET A 38 3.32 -1.42 -4.10
N VAL A 39 2.11 -0.85 -4.14
CA VAL A 39 1.46 -0.26 -2.98
C VAL A 39 -0.02 -0.69 -2.95
N SER A 40 -0.47 -1.16 -1.79
CA SER A 40 -1.89 -1.36 -1.46
C SER A 40 -2.29 -0.31 -0.44
N SER A 41 -3.19 0.60 -0.78
CA SER A 41 -3.61 1.75 0.05
C SER A 41 -5.12 1.98 -0.03
N SER A 42 -5.87 1.58 0.99
CA SER A 42 -7.31 1.85 1.08
C SER A 42 -7.81 1.68 2.52
N PRO A 43 -9.00 2.17 2.89
CA PRO A 43 -9.53 2.02 4.25
C PRO A 43 -9.55 0.56 4.73
N LEU A 44 -9.87 -0.38 3.83
CA LEU A 44 -10.03 -1.79 4.16
C LEU A 44 -8.79 -2.64 3.87
N THR A 45 -7.70 -2.05 3.36
CA THR A 45 -6.44 -2.78 3.20
C THR A 45 -6.00 -3.41 4.53
N ARG A 46 -5.62 -4.69 4.46
CA ARG A 46 -4.98 -5.45 5.54
C ARG A 46 -3.70 -6.06 5.00
N SER A 47 -2.75 -6.39 5.87
CA SER A 47 -1.43 -6.88 5.46
C SER A 47 -1.46 -8.15 4.61
N SER A 48 -2.40 -9.06 4.87
CA SER A 48 -2.53 -10.33 4.15
C SER A 48 -3.54 -10.30 3.01
N HIS A 49 -4.38 -9.27 2.93
CA HIS A 49 -5.44 -9.19 1.91
C HIS A 49 -4.82 -8.98 0.53
N HIS A 50 -5.08 -9.90 -0.40
CA HIS A 50 -4.45 -9.96 -1.73
C HIS A 50 -2.91 -10.08 -1.74
N ALA A 51 -2.28 -10.50 -0.64
CA ALA A 51 -0.81 -10.51 -0.54
C ALA A 51 -0.13 -11.37 -1.63
N GLY A 52 -0.77 -12.45 -2.08
CA GLY A 52 -0.25 -13.29 -3.17
C GLY A 52 -0.22 -12.56 -4.52
N GLU A 53 -1.33 -11.90 -4.88
CA GLU A 53 -1.43 -11.11 -6.11
C GLU A 53 -0.55 -9.86 -6.06
N ASP A 54 -0.51 -9.17 -4.90
CA ASP A 54 0.37 -8.04 -4.63
C ASP A 54 1.84 -8.45 -4.83
N PHE A 55 2.23 -9.61 -4.32
CA PHE A 55 3.59 -10.12 -4.47
C PHE A 55 3.92 -10.49 -5.91
N ALA A 56 2.99 -11.10 -6.65
CA ALA A 56 3.18 -11.39 -8.07
C ALA A 56 3.44 -10.09 -8.86
N ARG A 57 2.59 -9.08 -8.68
CA ARG A 57 2.73 -7.75 -9.31
C ARG A 57 4.04 -7.06 -8.91
N LEU A 58 4.42 -7.15 -7.63
CA LEU A 58 5.69 -6.62 -7.15
C LEU A 58 6.88 -7.24 -7.88
N ARG A 59 6.89 -8.57 -8.04
CA ARG A 59 7.97 -9.27 -8.76
C ARG A 59 8.05 -8.85 -10.23
N GLU A 60 6.91 -8.73 -10.89
CA GLU A 60 6.83 -8.27 -12.27
C GLU A 60 7.36 -6.83 -12.43
N ASN A 61 6.91 -5.91 -11.57
CA ASN A 61 7.37 -4.52 -11.59
C ASN A 61 8.87 -4.41 -11.32
N ARG A 62 9.41 -5.25 -10.42
CA ARG A 62 10.85 -5.34 -10.17
C ARG A 62 11.61 -5.85 -11.40
N ALA A 63 11.13 -6.91 -12.04
CA ALA A 63 11.76 -7.45 -13.25
C ALA A 63 11.80 -6.41 -14.38
N LYS A 64 10.69 -5.70 -14.61
CA LYS A 64 10.61 -4.60 -15.60
C LYS A 64 11.62 -3.49 -15.30
N LYS A 65 11.71 -3.05 -14.04
CA LYS A 65 12.66 -2.02 -13.62
C LYS A 65 14.11 -2.45 -13.85
N LEU A 66 14.46 -3.70 -13.54
CA LEU A 66 15.81 -4.22 -13.77
C LEU A 66 16.14 -4.32 -15.26
N ALA A 67 15.19 -4.75 -16.09
CA ALA A 67 15.38 -4.80 -17.54
C ALA A 67 15.59 -3.40 -18.14
N GLN A 68 14.83 -2.41 -17.68
CA GLN A 68 15.01 -1.02 -18.10
C GLN A 68 16.40 -0.50 -17.74
N LEU A 69 16.85 -0.71 -16.50
CA LEU A 69 18.18 -0.30 -16.03
C LEU A 69 19.34 -0.98 -16.78
N ALA A 70 19.13 -2.18 -17.32
CA ALA A 70 20.14 -2.88 -18.11
C ALA A 70 20.17 -2.45 -19.58
N ALA A 71 19.11 -1.77 -20.05
CA ALA A 71 19.00 -1.24 -21.41
C ALA A 71 19.46 0.23 -21.52
N GLU A 72 19.60 0.92 -20.38
CA GLU A 72 20.21 2.24 -20.22
C GLU A 72 21.73 2.11 -20.04
#